data_AF-A0A2L2YZ24-F1
#
_entry.id   AF-A0A2L2YZ24-F1
#
_cell.length_a   1.000
_cell.length_b   1.000
_cell.length_c   1.000
_cell.angle_alpha   90.00
_cell.angle_beta   90.00
_cell.angle_gamma   90.00
#
_symmetry.space_group_name_H-M   'P 1'
#
loop_
_entity.id
_entity.type
_entity.pdbx_description
1 polymer ?
#
loop_
_entity_poly.entity_id
_entity_poly.type
_entity_poly.pdbx_seq_one_letter_code
_entity_poly.pdbx_strand_id
1 'polypeptide(L)'
;GTEEGSQVAVGHIVPGGAADLDGTLKSGDEIVAVDGQCVLNTPHHHVVQLMSSSAENDHVSLNIRRRVYLSDNSINSKPVDGSSYDVSVARNASEGFGCVIISSLSKSG
;
A
#
# COMPACT_ATOMS: atom_id res chain seq x y z
N GLY A 1 4.15 -21.76 11.86
CA GLY A 1 2.94 -21.11 11.35
C GLY A 1 3.41 -20.21 10.25
N THR A 2 3.27 -20.64 9.02
CA THR A 2 3.78 -19.93 7.85
C THR A 2 2.78 -18.81 7.52
N GLU A 3 3.22 -17.56 7.58
CA GLU A 3 2.48 -16.37 7.14
C GLU A 3 2.41 -16.32 5.59
N GLU A 4 2.18 -17.47 4.96
CA GLU A 4 2.02 -17.62 3.52
C GLU A 4 0.70 -16.95 3.12
N GLY A 5 0.77 -15.84 2.37
CA GLY A 5 -0.43 -15.26 1.75
C GLY A 5 -0.98 -13.97 2.35
N SER A 6 -0.27 -13.25 3.23
CA SER A 6 -0.82 -12.00 3.79
C SER A 6 -0.75 -10.84 2.79
N GLN A 7 -1.89 -10.19 2.55
CA GLN A 7 -1.97 -8.99 1.70
C GLN A 7 -1.45 -7.78 2.48
N VAL A 8 -0.49 -7.03 1.92
CA VAL A 8 -0.02 -5.79 2.56
C VAL A 8 -0.90 -4.61 2.16
N ALA A 9 -1.21 -3.76 3.13
CA ALA A 9 -1.99 -2.54 2.93
C ALA A 9 -1.38 -1.36 3.70
N VAL A 10 -1.72 -0.15 3.27
CA VAL A 10 -1.40 1.08 3.98
C VAL A 10 -2.33 1.19 5.20
N GLY A 11 -1.78 1.06 6.40
CA GLY A 11 -2.54 1.24 7.63
C GLY A 11 -2.78 2.72 7.93
N HIS A 12 -1.72 3.51 7.93
CA HIS A 12 -1.75 4.90 8.35
C HIS A 12 -0.77 5.76 7.55
N ILE A 13 -1.15 6.98 7.21
CA ILE A 13 -0.27 7.99 6.60
C ILE A 13 0.25 8.91 7.71
N VAL A 14 1.57 9.10 7.78
CA VAL A 14 2.23 9.93 8.80
C VAL A 14 2.10 11.40 8.41
N PRO A 15 1.42 12.25 9.21
CA PRO A 15 1.26 13.66 8.90
C PRO A 15 2.60 14.38 8.73
N GLY A 16 2.75 15.13 7.64
CA GLY A 16 3.98 15.82 7.28
C GLY A 16 5.11 14.93 6.77
N GLY A 17 4.88 13.62 6.60
CA GLY A 17 5.84 12.70 5.98
C GLY A 17 5.69 12.64 4.46
N ALA A 18 6.64 11.98 3.78
CA ALA A 18 6.69 11.86 2.32
C ALA A 18 5.35 11.46 1.66
N ALA A 19 4.70 10.39 2.11
CA ALA A 19 3.41 9.96 1.56
C ALA A 19 2.24 10.94 1.81
N ASP A 20 2.28 11.70 2.91
CA ASP A 20 1.28 12.73 3.23
C ASP A 20 1.45 13.95 2.31
N LEU A 21 2.70 14.35 2.07
CA LEU A 21 3.06 15.46 1.19
C LEU A 21 2.74 15.15 -0.28
N ASP A 22 2.94 13.91 -0.70
CA ASP A 22 2.56 13.45 -2.04
C ASP A 22 1.02 13.37 -2.19
N GLY A 23 0.32 12.90 -1.15
CA GLY A 23 -1.14 12.94 -1.05
C GLY A 23 -1.88 11.95 -1.96
N THR A 24 -1.18 11.14 -2.76
CA THR A 24 -1.84 10.11 -3.57
C THR A 24 -2.17 8.85 -2.78
N LEU A 25 -1.31 8.43 -1.84
CA LEU A 25 -1.54 7.31 -0.94
C LEU A 25 -2.59 7.63 0.13
N LYS A 26 -3.42 6.66 0.45
CA LYS A 26 -4.43 6.75 1.51
C LYS A 26 -4.42 5.49 2.38
N SER A 27 -4.82 5.65 3.64
CA SER A 27 -5.11 4.51 4.50
C SER A 27 -6.16 3.59 3.87
N GLY A 28 -5.92 2.28 3.95
CA GLY A 28 -6.74 1.23 3.35
C GLY A 28 -6.35 0.85 1.92
N ASP A 29 -5.38 1.55 1.31
CA ASP A 29 -4.84 1.18 0.01
C ASP A 29 -4.10 -0.16 0.07
N GLU A 30 -4.42 -1.08 -0.83
CA GLU A 30 -3.75 -2.38 -0.92
C GLU A 30 -2.51 -2.25 -1.82
N ILE A 31 -1.35 -2.70 -1.33
CA ILE A 31 -0.11 -2.68 -2.09
C ILE A 31 -0.03 -3.98 -2.91
N VAL A 32 -0.07 -3.84 -4.23
CA VAL A 32 -0.02 -4.94 -5.20
C VAL A 32 1.41 -5.20 -5.64
N ALA A 33 2.20 -4.14 -5.83
CA ALA A 33 3.61 -4.24 -6.20
C ALA A 33 4.46 -3.13 -5.58
N VAL A 34 5.76 -3.39 -5.41
CA VAL A 34 6.80 -2.45 -4.96
C VAL A 34 7.94 -2.48 -5.97
N ASP A 35 8.27 -1.34 -6.57
CA ASP A 35 9.23 -1.18 -7.68
C ASP A 35 9.05 -2.22 -8.79
N GLY A 36 7.79 -2.46 -9.17
CA GLY A 36 7.43 -3.44 -10.20
C GLY A 36 7.51 -4.90 -9.76
N GLN A 37 7.90 -5.20 -8.52
CA GLN A 37 7.84 -6.55 -7.94
C GLN A 37 6.47 -6.78 -7.31
N CYS A 38 5.71 -7.74 -7.82
CA CYS A 38 4.43 -8.13 -7.22
C CYS A 38 4.63 -8.64 -5.79
N VAL A 39 3.88 -8.09 -4.84
CA VAL A 39 3.93 -8.46 -3.41
C VAL A 39 2.67 -9.19 -2.95
N LEU A 40 1.83 -9.61 -3.89
CA LEU A 40 0.65 -10.43 -3.59
C LEU A 40 1.08 -11.80 -3.07
N ASN A 41 0.50 -12.20 -1.93
CA ASN A 41 0.82 -13.45 -1.22
C ASN A 41 2.28 -13.55 -0.72
N THR A 42 3.01 -12.44 -0.76
CA THR A 42 4.38 -12.34 -0.28
C THR A 42 4.37 -12.11 1.24
N PRO A 43 5.30 -12.71 2.00
CA PRO A 43 5.37 -12.45 3.43
C PRO A 43 5.73 -10.99 3.71
N HIS A 44 5.17 -10.44 4.80
CA HIS A 44 5.34 -9.04 5.19
C HIS A 44 6.80 -8.57 5.20
N HIS A 45 7.69 -9.38 5.77
CA HIS A 45 9.11 -9.05 5.89
C HIS A 45 9.76 -8.79 4.52
N HIS A 46 9.35 -9.49 3.47
CA HIS A 46 9.91 -9.31 2.14
C HIS A 46 9.44 -7.99 1.53
N VAL A 47 8.20 -7.56 1.79
CA VAL A 47 7.70 -6.24 1.39
C VAL A 47 8.45 -5.12 2.12
N VAL A 48 8.74 -5.30 3.41
CA VAL A 48 9.59 -4.37 4.18
C VAL A 48 10.99 -4.30 3.59
N GLN A 49 11.59 -5.43 3.19
CA GLN A 49 12.89 -5.45 2.54
C GLN A 49 12.89 -4.72 1.20
N LEU A 50 11.86 -4.93 0.37
CA LEU A 50 11.71 -4.21 -0.90
C LEU A 50 11.59 -2.71 -0.67
N MET A 51 10.70 -2.28 0.22
CA MET A 51 10.58 -0.87 0.61
C MET A 51 11.91 -0.31 1.13
N SER A 52 12.64 -1.06 1.95
CA SER A 52 13.94 -0.62 2.47
C SER A 52 15.00 -0.49 1.37
N SER A 53 14.95 -1.32 0.33
CA SER A 53 15.82 -1.25 -0.85
C SER A 53 15.45 -0.04 -1.74
N SER A 54 14.16 0.20 -1.96
CA SER A 54 13.66 1.41 -2.64
C SER A 54 14.11 2.68 -1.94
N ALA A 55 14.13 2.63 -0.61
CA ALA A 55 14.61 3.69 0.24
C ALA A 55 16.05 4.15 -0.09
N GLU A 56 16.93 3.23 -0.52
CA GLU A 56 18.30 3.58 -0.95
C GLU A 56 18.32 4.43 -2.23
N ASN A 57 17.23 4.44 -2.99
CA ASN A 57 17.04 5.25 -4.20
C ASN A 57 16.20 6.50 -3.96
N ASP A 58 15.96 6.88 -2.69
CA ASP A 58 15.16 8.04 -2.25
C ASP A 58 13.70 8.10 -2.77
N HIS A 59 13.22 7.05 -3.45
CA HIS A 59 11.86 6.95 -3.96
C HIS A 59 11.41 5.49 -3.99
N VAL A 60 10.08 5.29 -3.97
CA VAL A 60 9.48 3.96 -4.16
C VAL A 60 8.32 4.08 -5.12
N SER A 61 8.22 3.15 -6.06
CA SER A 61 7.06 3.00 -6.93
C SER A 61 6.15 1.89 -6.43
N LEU A 62 4.88 2.19 -6.18
CA LEU A 62 3.90 1.29 -5.61
C LEU A 62 2.75 1.11 -6.58
N ASN A 63 2.40 -0.13 -6.90
CA ASN A 63 1.12 -0.39 -7.57
C ASN A 63 0.05 -0.58 -6.50
N ILE A 64 -0.95 0.30 -6.49
CA ILE A 64 -1.96 0.37 -5.45
C ILE A 64 -3.31 -0.05 -6.00
N ARG A 65 -4.05 -0.85 -5.24
CA ARG A 65 -5.47 -1.11 -5.47
C ARG A 65 -6.29 -0.47 -4.36
N ARG A 66 -7.19 0.46 -4.74
CA ARG A 66 -8.09 1.15 -3.81
C ARG A 66 -9.52 0.69 -4.03
N ARG A 67 -10.18 0.11 -3.04
CA ARG A 67 -11.62 -0.21 -3.16
C ARG A 67 -12.43 1.08 -3.16
N VAL A 68 -13.10 1.37 -4.27
CA VAL A 68 -14.02 2.50 -4.37
C VAL A 68 -15.40 2.02 -3.96
N TYR A 69 -15.87 2.51 -2.81
CA TYR A 69 -17.28 2.43 -2.46
C TYR A 69 -17.98 3.55 -3.22
N LEU A 70 -18.68 3.21 -4.30
CA LEU A 70 -19.58 4.14 -4.96
C LEU A 70 -20.69 4.48 -3.95
N SER A 71 -20.58 5.64 -3.31
CA SER A 71 -21.65 6.25 -2.54
C SER A 71 -22.71 6.79 -3.50
N ASP A 72 -23.46 5.89 -4.13
CA ASP A 72 -24.82 6.20 -4.56
C ASP A 72 -25.73 5.96 -3.37
N ASN A 73 -26.69 6.86 -3.13
CA ASN A 73 -27.57 6.91 -1.96
C ASN A 73 -28.58 5.72 -1.87
N SER A 74 -28.26 4.60 -2.52
CA SER A 74 -28.98 3.34 -2.52
C SER A 74 -28.33 2.40 -1.53
N ILE A 75 -29.15 1.83 -0.65
CA ILE A 75 -28.88 0.99 0.53
C ILE A 75 -28.06 -0.32 0.29
N ASN A 76 -27.36 -0.45 -0.84
CA ASN A 76 -26.70 -1.68 -1.28
C ASN A 76 -25.48 -1.44 -2.19
N SER A 77 -24.58 -0.51 -1.84
CA SER A 77 -23.36 -0.26 -2.62
C SER A 77 -22.38 -1.44 -2.50
N LYS A 78 -22.31 -2.30 -3.53
CA LYS A 78 -21.23 -3.28 -3.67
C LYS A 78 -19.90 -2.54 -3.87
N PRO A 79 -18.79 -2.98 -3.26
CA PRO A 79 -17.48 -2.45 -3.60
C PRO A 79 -17.24 -2.70 -5.09
N VAL A 80 -17.02 -1.64 -5.87
CA VAL A 80 -16.42 -1.80 -7.20
C VAL A 80 -14.97 -2.16 -6.95
N ASP A 81 -14.49 -3.24 -7.59
CA ASP A 81 -13.06 -3.56 -7.61
C ASP A 81 -12.37 -2.36 -8.25
N GLY A 82 -11.75 -1.52 -7.42
CA GLY A 82 -11.26 -0.23 -7.88
C GLY A 82 -10.03 -0.43 -8.74
N SER A 83 -9.90 0.41 -9.75
CA SER A 83 -8.76 0.40 -10.67
C SER A 83 -7.45 0.43 -9.89
N SER A 84 -6.50 -0.43 -10.27
CA SER A 84 -5.13 -0.29 -9.78
C SER A 84 -4.45 0.90 -10.45
N TYR A 85 -3.58 1.58 -9.71
CA TYR A 85 -2.82 2.71 -10.22
C TYR A 85 -1.44 2.76 -9.57
N ASP A 86 -0.46 3.28 -10.29
CA ASP A 86 0.90 3.42 -9.81
C ASP A 86 1.07 4.74 -9.04
N VAL A 87 1.83 4.67 -7.96
CA VAL A 87 2.13 5.77 -7.05
C VAL A 87 3.63 5.81 -6.82
N SER A 88 4.27 6.95 -7.05
CA SER A 88 5.68 7.13 -6.74
C SER A 88 5.82 8.07 -5.54
N VAL A 89 6.35 7.58 -4.43
CA VAL A 89 6.61 8.39 -3.24
C VAL A 89 8.10 8.67 -3.13
N ALA A 90 8.48 9.94 -3.18
CA ALA A 90 9.85 10.38 -2.91
C ALA A 90 10.01 10.75 -1.43
N ARG A 91 11.15 10.41 -0.84
CA ARG A 91 11.50 10.70 0.56
C ARG A 91 12.81 11.48 0.63
N ASN A 92 13.06 12.15 1.77
CA ASN A 92 14.41 12.58 2.09
C ASN A 92 15.25 11.39 2.60
N ALA A 93 16.57 11.44 2.40
CA ALA A 93 17.48 10.33 2.73
C ALA A 93 17.47 9.90 4.21
N SER A 94 17.02 10.77 5.13
CA SER A 94 16.99 10.51 6.57
C SER A 94 15.64 10.09 7.14
N GLU A 95 14.58 10.00 6.32
CA GLU A 95 13.22 9.67 6.77
C GLU A 95 12.67 8.41 6.09
N GLY A 96 11.59 7.85 6.61
CA GLY A 96 10.83 6.80 5.90
C GLY A 96 9.93 7.39 4.82
N PHE A 97 9.20 6.53 4.09
CA PHE A 97 8.21 6.97 3.10
C PHE A 97 6.94 7.61 3.70
N GLY A 98 6.90 7.89 5.01
CA GLY A 98 5.78 8.57 5.65
C GLY A 98 4.48 7.75 5.67
N CYS A 99 4.53 6.43 5.54
CA CYS A 99 3.37 5.55 5.69
C CYS A 99 3.71 4.34 6.56
N VAL A 100 2.68 3.81 7.21
CA VAL A 100 2.73 2.56 7.96
C VAL A 100 2.08 1.48 7.11
N ILE A 101 2.81 0.41 6.84
CA ILE A 101 2.28 -0.77 6.15
C ILE A 101 1.90 -1.85 7.16
N ILE A 102 0.76 -2.49 6.93
CA ILE A 102 0.24 -3.56 7.78
C ILE A 102 -0.07 -4.80 6.95
N SER A 103 0.14 -5.97 7.53
CA SER A 103 -0.39 -7.21 6.99
C SER A 103 -1.88 -7.26 7.24
N SER A 104 -2.67 -7.23 6.18
CA SER A 104 -4.09 -7.55 6.25
C SER A 104 -4.22 -9.07 6.26
N LEU A 105 -4.94 -9.60 7.25
CA LEU A 105 -5.40 -10.98 7.22
C LEU A 105 -6.36 -11.10 6.03
N SER A 106 -5.89 -11.67 4.93
CA SER A 106 -6.78 -12.06 3.85
C SER A 106 -7.77 -13.06 4.43
N LYS A 107 -9.03 -12.65 4.57
CA LYS A 107 -10.11 -13.49 5.07
C LYS A 107 -10.42 -14.54 4.00
N SER A 108 -9.62 -15.60 3.95
CA SER A 108 -9.91 -16.82 3.21
C SER A 108 -11.03 -17.52 3.97
N GLY A 109 -12.29 -17.24 3.61
CA GLY A 109 -13.49 -17.88 4.15
C GLY A 109 -14.40 -18.27 3.01
#